data_AF-A0A7S1HAL3-F1
#
_entry.id   AF-A0A7S1HAL3-F1
#
_cell.length_a   1.000
_cell.length_b   1.000
_cell.length_c   1.000
_cell.angle_alpha   90.00
_cell.angle_beta   90.00
_cell.angle_gamma   90.00
#
_symmetry.space_group_name_H-M   'P 1'
#
loop_
_entity.id
_entity.type
_entity.pdbx_description
1 polymer ?
#
loop_
_entity_poly.entity_id
_entity_poly.type
_entity_poly.pdbx_seq_one_letter_code
_entity_poly.pdbx_strand_id
1 'polypeptide(L)'
;SHAIGGPAALSRTQVEALRGQPDGAVLVLGGGVHRHLPEYGGGAPKRYTAERLAYGVWLARRSGWPLAFTGGIGWTANDQQHSEAEIVARVAAEDYGLPLRWIESRSRDTRENASNSLPLLAAAGVKQVL
;
A
#
# COMPACT_ATOMS: atom_id res chain seq x y z
N SER A 1 29.87 -11.41 5.14
CA SER A 1 28.75 -11.19 4.22
C SER A 1 27.46 -11.72 4.82
N HIS A 2 26.64 -10.87 5.43
CA HIS A 2 25.27 -11.23 5.84
C HIS A 2 24.34 -10.82 4.71
N ALA A 3 23.92 -11.79 3.90
CA ALA A 3 22.80 -11.59 2.99
C ALA A 3 21.56 -11.45 3.87
N ILE A 4 20.99 -10.24 3.91
CA ILE A 4 19.68 -10.00 4.51
C ILE A 4 18.71 -10.71 3.57
N GLY A 5 18.35 -11.95 3.89
CA GLY A 5 17.36 -12.70 3.15
C GLY A 5 16.10 -11.85 3.05
N GLY A 6 15.53 -11.74 1.85
CA GLY A 6 14.25 -11.07 1.68
C GLY A 6 13.24 -11.60 2.70
N PRO A 7 12.27 -10.78 3.14
CA PRO A 7 11.30 -11.20 4.14
C PRO A 7 10.70 -12.55 3.73
N ALA A 8 10.74 -13.52 4.66
CA ALA A 8 10.24 -14.86 4.40
C ALA A 8 8.78 -14.75 3.90
N ALA A 9 8.46 -15.45 2.82
CA ALA A 9 7.11 -15.45 2.27
C ALA A 9 6.13 -15.89 3.37
N LEU A 10 5.13 -15.05 3.64
CA LEU A 10 4.09 -15.37 4.62
C LEU A 10 3.21 -16.47 4.04
N SER A 11 3.22 -17.62 4.69
CA SER A 11 2.28 -18.70 4.38
C SER A 11 0.85 -18.26 4.72
N ARG A 12 -0.12 -18.86 4.04
CA ARG A 12 -1.54 -18.62 4.32
C ARG A 12 -1.88 -18.79 5.80
N THR A 13 -1.38 -19.86 6.42
CA THR A 13 -1.61 -20.17 7.84
C THR A 13 -1.05 -19.08 8.76
N GLN A 14 0.13 -18.53 8.44
CA GLN A 14 0.71 -17.42 9.21
C GLN A 14 -0.15 -16.16 9.11
N VAL A 15 -0.69 -15.84 7.93
CA VAL A 15 -1.57 -14.66 7.76
C VAL A 15 -2.91 -14.85 8.46
N GLU A 16 -3.48 -16.05 8.39
CA GLU A 16 -4.74 -16.36 9.08
C GLU A 16 -4.58 -16.36 10.60
N ALA A 17 -3.41 -16.71 11.14
CA ALA A 17 -3.11 -16.64 12.57
C ALA A 17 -3.08 -15.21 13.13
N LEU A 18 -3.00 -14.19 12.26
CA LEU A 18 -3.10 -12.77 12.65
C LEU A 18 -4.54 -12.32 12.88
N ARG A 19 -5.53 -13.12 12.47
CA ARG A 19 -6.94 -12.79 12.61
C ARG A 19 -7.32 -12.64 14.08
N GLY A 20 -7.99 -11.53 14.38
CA GLY A 20 -8.41 -11.17 15.74
C GLY A 20 -7.39 -10.37 16.53
N GLN A 21 -6.16 -10.16 16.00
CA GLN A 21 -5.20 -9.22 16.58
C GLN A 21 -5.59 -7.78 16.17
N PRO A 22 -5.85 -6.88 17.13
CA PRO A 22 -6.44 -5.57 16.83
C PRO A 22 -5.43 -4.50 16.40
N ASP A 23 -4.13 -4.72 16.57
CA ASP A 23 -3.06 -3.74 16.44
C ASP A 23 -2.17 -3.93 15.20
N GLY A 24 -2.71 -4.55 14.14
CA GLY A 24 -1.99 -4.75 12.89
C GLY A 24 -2.53 -3.95 11.70
N ALA A 25 -1.69 -3.77 10.68
CA ALA A 25 -2.05 -3.18 9.39
C ALA A 25 -1.31 -3.88 8.24
N VAL A 26 -1.89 -3.84 7.03
CA VAL A 26 -1.19 -4.24 5.80
C VAL A 26 -0.77 -2.98 5.05
N LEU A 27 0.53 -2.78 4.83
CA LEU A 27 1.05 -1.58 4.17
C LEU A 27 1.56 -1.92 2.76
N VAL A 28 0.89 -1.37 1.75
CA VAL A 28 1.29 -1.52 0.36
C VAL A 28 2.22 -0.37 -0.04
N LEU A 29 3.38 -0.72 -0.60
CA LEU A 29 4.37 0.24 -1.12
C LEU A 29 4.11 0.56 -2.59
N GLY A 30 3.97 1.84 -2.89
CA GLY A 30 3.87 2.40 -4.23
C GLY A 30 5.09 2.09 -5.11
N GLY A 31 4.84 2.09 -6.41
CA GLY A 31 5.80 1.80 -7.47
C GLY A 31 5.50 2.58 -8.76
N GLY A 32 4.61 3.56 -8.70
CA GLY A 32 4.18 4.42 -9.78
C GLY A 32 2.77 4.11 -10.30
N VAL A 33 2.24 5.09 -11.04
CA VAL A 33 0.93 5.07 -11.70
C VAL A 33 1.06 5.49 -13.16
N HIS A 34 0.19 4.95 -14.01
CA HIS A 34 -0.16 5.53 -15.30
C HIS A 34 -1.12 6.69 -15.05
N ARG A 35 -0.83 7.84 -15.66
CA ARG A 35 -1.63 9.07 -15.58
C ARG A 35 -2.26 9.34 -16.93
N HIS A 36 -3.28 10.19 -16.97
CA HIS A 36 -3.97 10.58 -18.21
C HIS A 36 -4.63 9.38 -18.91
N LEU A 37 -5.28 8.53 -18.12
CA LEU A 37 -6.13 7.45 -18.61
C LEU A 37 -7.60 7.79 -18.29
N PRO A 38 -8.31 8.54 -19.15
CA PRO A 38 -9.68 8.97 -18.89
C PRO A 38 -10.63 7.81 -18.60
N GLU A 39 -10.47 6.70 -19.32
CA GLU A 39 -11.27 5.49 -19.18
C GLU A 39 -11.06 4.77 -17.83
N TYR A 40 -9.99 5.10 -17.10
CA TYR A 40 -9.72 4.64 -15.74
C TYR A 40 -9.88 5.75 -14.69
N GLY A 41 -10.70 6.77 -14.95
CA GLY A 41 -10.91 7.89 -14.03
C GLY A 41 -9.69 8.80 -13.87
N GLY A 42 -8.83 8.89 -14.89
CA GLY A 42 -7.66 9.76 -14.92
C GLY A 42 -6.33 9.08 -14.55
N GLY A 43 -6.34 7.79 -14.17
CA GLY A 43 -5.11 7.04 -13.95
C GLY A 43 -5.31 5.61 -13.43
N ALA A 44 -4.25 4.80 -13.50
CA ALA A 44 -4.25 3.43 -13.02
C ALA A 44 -2.88 3.06 -12.41
N PRO A 45 -2.80 2.08 -11.49
CA PRO A 45 -1.53 1.62 -10.94
C PRO A 45 -0.64 1.03 -12.05
N LYS A 46 0.69 1.28 -11.99
CA LYS A 46 1.63 0.53 -12.84
C LYS A 46 1.68 -0.93 -12.40
N ARG A 47 2.20 -1.80 -13.27
CA ARG A 47 2.31 -3.26 -13.04
C ARG A 47 2.77 -3.62 -11.62
N TYR A 48 3.87 -3.04 -11.13
CA TYR A 48 4.37 -3.35 -9.78
C TYR A 48 3.43 -2.88 -8.67
N THR A 49 2.84 -1.69 -8.80
CA THR A 49 1.86 -1.19 -7.82
C THR A 49 0.59 -2.03 -7.83
N ALA A 50 0.11 -2.45 -9.01
CA ALA A 50 -1.05 -3.33 -9.15
C ALA A 50 -0.81 -4.70 -8.50
N GLU A 51 0.34 -5.33 -8.76
CA GLU A 51 0.72 -6.61 -8.15
C GLU A 51 0.79 -6.52 -6.62
N ARG A 52 1.41 -5.46 -6.09
CA ARG A 52 1.52 -5.23 -4.64
C ARG A 52 0.16 -4.92 -4.01
N LEU A 53 -0.68 -4.14 -4.68
CA LEU A 53 -2.04 -3.86 -4.22
C LEU A 53 -2.87 -5.13 -4.16
N ALA A 54 -2.85 -5.95 -5.22
CA ALA A 54 -3.55 -7.21 -5.25
C ALA A 54 -3.10 -8.15 -4.10
N TYR A 55 -1.80 -8.21 -3.84
CA TYR A 55 -1.25 -8.98 -2.72
C TYR A 55 -1.65 -8.39 -1.35
N GLY A 56 -1.61 -7.07 -1.20
CA GLY A 56 -2.06 -6.38 0.01
C GLY A 56 -3.54 -6.63 0.31
N VAL A 57 -4.41 -6.58 -0.70
CA VAL A 57 -5.83 -6.93 -0.58
C VAL A 57 -6.00 -8.39 -0.16
N TRP A 58 -5.19 -9.30 -0.75
CA TRP A 58 -5.21 -10.71 -0.39
C TRP A 58 -4.85 -10.95 1.09
N LEU A 59 -3.85 -10.21 1.61
CA LEU A 59 -3.42 -10.23 3.00
C LEU A 59 -4.49 -9.63 3.93
N ALA A 60 -5.02 -8.46 3.60
CA ALA A 60 -5.99 -7.73 4.42
C ALA A 60 -7.29 -8.54 4.62
N ARG A 61 -7.80 -9.19 3.56
CA ARG A 61 -8.98 -10.06 3.67
C ARG A 61 -8.76 -11.28 4.58
N ARG A 62 -7.53 -11.78 4.65
CA ARG A 62 -7.19 -13.01 5.40
C ARG A 62 -6.79 -12.76 6.85
N SER A 63 -6.01 -11.71 7.08
CA SER A 63 -5.67 -11.23 8.43
C SER A 63 -6.85 -10.52 9.08
N GLY A 64 -7.76 -9.94 8.30
CA GLY A 64 -8.78 -9.02 8.80
C GLY A 64 -8.22 -7.65 9.16
N TRP A 65 -6.95 -7.38 8.84
CA TRP A 65 -6.32 -6.11 9.15
C TRP A 65 -6.66 -5.03 8.12
N PRO A 66 -6.74 -3.76 8.55
CA PRO A 66 -6.93 -2.63 7.65
C PRO A 66 -5.80 -2.50 6.63
N LEU A 67 -6.16 -2.14 5.40
CA LEU A 67 -5.22 -1.87 4.31
C LEU A 67 -4.75 -0.41 4.36
N ALA A 68 -3.45 -0.21 4.19
CA ALA A 68 -2.79 1.08 4.10
C ALA A 68 -1.96 1.15 2.82
N PHE A 69 -1.68 2.36 2.36
CA PHE A 69 -0.83 2.59 1.19
C PHE A 69 0.11 3.76 1.42
N THR A 70 1.34 3.63 0.93
CA THR A 70 2.32 4.73 0.85
C THR A 70 2.88 4.84 -0.55
N GLY A 71 2.78 6.03 -1.13
CA GLY A 71 3.30 6.33 -2.46
C GLY A 71 2.90 7.73 -2.88
N GLY A 72 3.89 8.62 -3.03
CA GLY A 72 3.66 9.99 -3.43
C GLY A 72 3.90 10.26 -4.90
N ILE A 73 4.34 11.47 -5.19
CA ILE A 73 4.62 11.94 -6.54
C ILE A 73 6.11 11.68 -6.81
N GLY A 74 6.42 10.59 -7.51
CA GLY A 74 7.79 10.32 -7.94
C GLY A 74 8.34 11.45 -8.82
N TRP A 75 9.67 11.64 -8.80
CA TRP A 75 10.40 12.72 -9.50
C TRP A 75 10.08 12.86 -11.01
N THR A 76 9.51 11.83 -11.64
CA THR A 76 9.18 11.79 -13.05
C THR A 76 7.77 12.30 -13.39
N ALA A 77 6.95 12.63 -12.38
CA ALA A 77 5.61 13.13 -12.57
C ALA A 77 5.61 14.67 -12.65
N ASN A 78 5.60 15.19 -13.87
CA ASN A 78 5.51 16.63 -14.16
C ASN A 78 4.10 17.20 -13.93
N ASP A 79 3.09 16.34 -13.75
CA ASP A 79 1.69 16.75 -13.55
C ASP A 79 1.19 16.32 -12.15
N GLN A 80 0.81 17.34 -11.37
CA GLN A 80 0.47 17.25 -9.94
C GLN A 80 -1.02 16.98 -9.67
N GLN A 81 -1.86 16.77 -10.70
CA GLN A 81 -3.31 16.70 -10.48
C GLN A 81 -3.78 15.57 -9.56
N HIS A 82 -3.10 14.41 -9.54
CA HIS A 82 -3.44 13.30 -8.64
C HIS A 82 -2.18 12.61 -8.10
N SER A 83 -2.09 12.38 -6.80
CA SER A 83 -1.04 11.56 -6.21
C SER A 83 -1.21 10.08 -6.59
N GLU A 84 -0.12 9.30 -6.54
CA GLU A 84 -0.21 7.84 -6.71
C GLU A 84 -1.19 7.23 -5.70
N ALA A 85 -1.13 7.70 -4.46
CA ALA A 85 -2.00 7.24 -3.38
C ALA A 85 -3.49 7.46 -3.65
N GLU A 86 -3.89 8.56 -4.30
CA GLU A 86 -5.30 8.82 -4.65
C GLU A 86 -5.82 7.87 -5.73
N ILE A 87 -5.02 7.61 -6.77
CA ILE A 87 -5.37 6.65 -7.82
C ILE A 87 -5.50 5.24 -7.22
N VAL A 88 -4.56 4.84 -6.36
CA VAL A 88 -4.61 3.54 -5.70
C VAL A 88 -5.77 3.44 -4.71
N ALA A 89 -6.09 4.52 -3.98
CA ALA A 89 -7.24 4.55 -3.09
C ALA A 89 -8.56 4.32 -3.83
N ARG A 90 -8.73 4.98 -4.99
CA ARG A 90 -9.89 4.74 -5.86
C ARG A 90 -9.96 3.27 -6.28
N VAL A 91 -8.87 2.75 -6.85
CA VAL A 91 -8.82 1.35 -7.34
C VAL A 91 -9.09 0.36 -6.20
N ALA A 92 -8.55 0.59 -5.01
CA ALA A 92 -8.81 -0.24 -3.84
C ALA A 92 -10.31 -0.24 -3.45
N ALA A 93 -10.96 0.93 -3.50
CA ALA A 93 -12.37 1.06 -3.17
C ALA A 93 -13.29 0.50 -4.27
N GLU A 94 -13.06 0.85 -5.53
CA GLU A 94 -13.93 0.54 -6.66
C GLU A 94 -13.73 -0.89 -7.17
N ASP A 95 -12.48 -1.32 -7.39
CA ASP A 95 -12.20 -2.62 -8.03
C ASP A 95 -12.11 -3.75 -7.00
N TYR A 96 -11.63 -3.44 -5.79
CA TYR A 96 -11.44 -4.45 -4.73
C TYR A 96 -12.49 -4.38 -3.61
N GLY A 97 -13.34 -3.35 -3.58
CA GLY A 97 -14.32 -3.16 -2.50
C GLY A 97 -13.67 -3.02 -1.12
N LEU A 98 -12.39 -2.63 -1.06
CA LEU A 98 -11.59 -2.57 0.15
C LEU A 98 -10.93 -1.18 0.25
N PRO A 99 -11.64 -0.18 0.80
CA PRO A 99 -11.10 1.17 0.92
C PRO A 99 -9.87 1.18 1.83
N LEU A 100 -8.90 2.03 1.49
CA LEU A 100 -7.70 2.23 2.31
C LEU A 100 -8.07 2.99 3.60
N ARG A 101 -7.60 2.48 4.74
CA ARG A 101 -7.78 3.16 6.03
C ARG A 101 -6.79 4.30 6.21
N TRP A 102 -5.56 4.12 5.72
CA TRP A 102 -4.48 5.10 5.82
C TRP A 102 -3.78 5.25 4.48
N ILE A 103 -3.51 6.51 4.14
CA ILE A 103 -2.97 6.91 2.85
C ILE A 103 -1.83 7.90 3.13
N GLU A 104 -0.64 7.57 2.65
CA GLU A 104 0.53 8.43 2.70
C GLU A 104 0.93 8.80 1.25
N SER A 105 0.90 10.09 0.93
CA SER A 105 0.98 10.61 -0.45
C SER A 105 2.18 11.54 -0.72
N ARG A 106 3.09 11.71 0.23
CA ARG A 106 4.21 12.66 0.15
C ARG A 106 5.53 12.00 -0.22
N SER A 107 5.65 10.68 -0.05
CA SER A 107 6.91 9.97 -0.27
C SER A 107 7.34 9.91 -1.74
N ARG A 108 8.60 10.25 -2.00
CA ARG A 108 9.21 10.30 -3.34
C ARG A 108 10.17 9.14 -3.60
N ASP A 109 10.59 8.44 -2.56
CA ASP A 109 11.45 7.27 -2.63
C ASP A 109 11.10 6.22 -1.57
N THR A 110 11.72 5.04 -1.66
CA THR A 110 11.48 3.92 -0.75
C THR A 110 11.83 4.23 0.71
N ARG A 111 12.80 5.10 0.99
CA ARG A 111 13.16 5.49 2.36
C ARG A 111 12.09 6.41 2.95
N GLU A 112 11.60 7.36 2.16
CA GLU A 112 10.49 8.23 2.54
C GLU A 112 9.22 7.42 2.79
N ASN A 113 8.92 6.39 1.96
CA ASN A 113 7.76 5.52 2.18
C ASN A 113 7.77 4.93 3.60
N ALA A 114 8.89 4.33 4.02
CA ALA A 114 9.02 3.75 5.36
C ALA A 114 8.99 4.84 6.46
N SER A 115 9.70 5.94 6.25
CA SER A 115 9.84 7.00 7.25
C SER A 115 8.53 7.77 7.48
N ASN A 116 7.69 7.92 6.46
CA ASN A 116 6.44 8.66 6.53
C ASN A 116 5.25 7.77 6.93
N SER A 117 5.26 6.49 6.55
CA SER A 117 4.18 5.55 6.91
C SER A 117 4.23 5.09 8.37
N LEU A 118 5.42 4.89 8.93
CA LEU A 118 5.56 4.40 10.31
C LEU A 118 4.96 5.36 11.35
N PRO A 119 5.21 6.69 11.31
CA PRO A 119 4.57 7.63 12.25
C PRO A 119 3.05 7.67 12.10
N LEU A 120 2.53 7.60 10.86
CA LEU A 120 1.10 7.59 10.56
C LEU A 120 0.41 6.37 11.20
N LEU A 121 1.01 5.19 11.03
CA LEU A 121 0.48 3.93 11.57
C LEU A 121 0.64 3.86 13.09
N ALA A 122 1.78 4.31 13.63
CA ALA A 122 2.03 4.35 15.07
C ALA A 122 1.05 5.27 15.81
N ALA A 123 0.75 6.45 15.25
CA ALA A 123 -0.27 7.36 15.79
C ALA A 123 -1.67 6.72 15.81
N ALA A 124 -1.92 5.74 14.95
CA ALA A 124 -3.16 4.99 14.90
C ALA A 124 -3.17 3.73 15.79
N GLY A 125 -2.12 3.51 16.59
CA GLY A 125 -1.99 2.37 17.51
C GLY A 125 -1.58 1.06 16.83
N VAL A 126 -1.12 1.11 15.57
CA VAL A 126 -0.61 -0.07 14.86
C VAL A 126 0.77 -0.42 15.43
N LYS A 127 0.94 -1.68 15.82
CA LYS A 127 2.18 -2.25 16.36
C LYS A 127 2.84 -3.25 15.42
N GLN A 128 2.07 -3.80 14.47
CA GLN A 128 2.58 -4.75 13.49
C GLN A 128 2.15 -4.36 12.07
N VAL A 129 3.07 -4.51 11.13
CA VAL A 129 2.85 -4.19 9.72
C VAL A 129 3.25 -5.38 8.85
N LEU A 130 2.41 -5.74 7.90
CA LEU A 130 2.72 -6.66 6.79
C LEU A 130 3.03 -5.91 5.51
#